data_AF-A0A1I2BL49-F1
#
_entry.id   AF-A0A1I2BL49-F1
#
_cell.length_a   1.000
_cell.length_b   1.000
_cell.length_c   1.000
_cell.angle_alpha   90.00
_cell.angle_beta   90.00
_cell.angle_gamma   90.00
#
_symmetry.space_group_name_H-M   'P 1'
#
loop_
_entity.id
_entity.type
_entity.pdbx_description
1 polymer ?
#
loop_
_entity_poly.entity_id
_entity_poly.type
_entity_poly.pdbx_seq_one_letter_code
_entity_poly.pdbx_strand_id
1 'polypeptide(L)' 'MLEELIRAVGAAAGLPPEQAALAVAAVLRFFTARMPSSLVGELHERLGMRLRAAAPPASPTQPKRLP' A
#
# COMPACT_ATOMS: atom_id res chain seq x y z
N MET A 1 3.28 -0.41 7.65
CA MET A 1 3.33 0.72 6.68
C MET A 1 2.17 1.69 6.85
N LEU A 2 0.95 1.45 6.32
CA LEU A 2 -0.13 2.44 6.44
C LEU A 2 -0.64 2.61 7.88
N GLU A 3 -0.80 1.50 8.61
CA GLU A 3 -1.09 1.48 10.04
C GLU A 3 -0.05 2.24 10.88
N GLU A 4 1.23 2.11 10.53
CA GLU A 4 2.32 2.84 11.21
C GLU A 4 2.27 4.33 10.90
N LEU A 5 1.95 4.69 9.65
CA LEU A 5 1.73 6.09 9.27
C LEU A 5 0.56 6.70 10.04
N ILE A 6 -0.56 5.98 10.18
CA ILE A 6 -1.72 6.43 10.96
C ILE A 6 -1.33 6.62 12.43
N ARG A 7 -0.60 5.67 13.03
CA ARG A 7 -0.13 5.79 14.42
C ARG A 7 0.84 6.97 14.59
N ALA A 8 1.77 7.17 13.66
CA ALA A 8 2.72 8.27 13.70
C ALA A 8 2.02 9.64 13.57
N VAL A 9 1.06 9.76 12.65
CA VAL A 9 0.24 10.97 12.49
C VAL A 9 -0.62 11.23 13.73
N GLY A 10 -1.24 10.18 14.27
CA GLY A 10 -2.02 10.28 15.51
C GLY A 10 -1.18 10.76 16.69
N ALA A 11 0.01 10.19 16.89
CA ALA A 11 0.93 10.57 17.96
C ALA A 11 1.44 12.00 17.79
N ALA A 12 1.81 12.40 16.57
CA ALA A 12 2.36 13.73 16.30
C ALA A 12 1.31 14.86 16.44
N ALA A 13 0.06 14.59 16.05
CA ALA A 13 -1.02 15.57 16.06
C ALA A 13 -1.95 15.48 17.28
N GLY A 14 -1.74 14.52 18.18
CA GLY A 14 -2.61 14.26 19.33
C GLY A 14 -4.02 13.82 18.94
N LEU A 15 -4.15 13.12 17.80
CA LEU A 15 -5.45 12.69 17.26
C LEU A 15 -5.82 11.28 17.73
N PRO A 16 -7.11 11.01 18.01
CA PRO A 16 -7.59 9.65 18.20
C PRO A 16 -7.44 8.84 16.89
N PRO A 17 -7.34 7.50 16.98
CA PRO A 17 -7.01 6.65 15.83
C PRO A 17 -7.91 6.83 14.62
N GLU A 18 -9.22 6.99 14.81
CA GLU A 18 -10.16 7.20 13.71
C GLU A 18 -9.94 8.54 12.99
N GLN A 19 -9.62 9.60 13.73
CA GLN A 19 -9.33 10.91 13.13
C GLN A 19 -7.98 10.92 12.42
N ALA A 20 -6.96 10.24 12.97
CA ALA A 20 -5.68 10.06 12.30
C ALA A 20 -5.84 9.30 10.97
N ALA A 21 -6.68 8.26 10.95
CA ALA A 21 -6.98 7.50 9.73
C ALA A 21 -7.66 8.38 8.66
N LEU A 22 -8.64 9.21 9.05
CA LEU A 22 -9.30 10.16 8.15
C LEU A 22 -8.32 11.21 7.59
N ALA A 23 -7.44 11.75 8.43
CA ALA A 23 -6.43 12.71 8.02
C ALA A 23 -5.46 12.12 6.98
N VAL A 24 -4.96 10.91 7.24
CA VAL A 24 -4.08 10.19 6.29
C VAL A 24 -4.81 9.93 4.97
N ALA A 25 -6.07 9.48 5.01
CA ALA A 25 -6.86 9.24 3.81
C ALA A 25 -7.10 10.52 2.98
N ALA A 26 -7.38 11.64 3.64
CA ALA A 26 -7.58 12.93 2.97
C ALA A 26 -6.30 13.41 2.26
N VAL A 27 -5.14 13.29 2.92
CA VAL A 27 -3.84 13.65 2.35
C VAL A 27 -3.51 12.76 1.14
N LEU A 28 -3.74 11.45 1.24
CA LEU A 28 -3.52 10.54 0.12
C LEU A 28 -4.44 10.88 -1.06
N ARG A 29 -5.73 11.15 -0.83
CA ARG A 29 -6.66 11.61 -1.87
C ARG A 29 -6.22 12.91 -2.53
N PHE A 30 -5.71 13.85 -1.74
CA PHE A 30 -5.22 15.12 -2.25
C PHE A 30 -4.03 14.94 -3.19
N PHE A 31 -3.06 14.11 -2.79
CA PHE A 31 -1.92 13.81 -3.64
C PHE A 31 -2.33 13.05 -4.90
N THR A 32 -3.20 12.04 -4.80
CA THR A 32 -3.64 11.27 -5.97
C THR A 32 -4.51 12.08 -6.93
N ALA A 33 -5.29 13.05 -6.43
CA ALA A 33 -6.07 13.95 -7.28
C ALA A 33 -5.23 14.99 -8.05
N ARG A 34 -3.98 15.23 -7.63
CA ARG A 34 -3.09 16.26 -8.21
C ARG A 34 -1.85 15.70 -8.90
N MET A 35 -1.68 14.39 -8.90
CA MET A 35 -0.57 13.77 -9.63
C MET A 35 -0.88 13.68 -11.13
N PRO A 36 0.04 14.10 -12.01
CA PRO A 36 -0.01 13.72 -13.43
C PRO A 36 -0.02 12.19 -13.52
N SER A 37 -0.82 11.62 -14.42
CA SER A 37 -1.11 10.18 -14.52
C SER A 37 0.13 9.27 -14.56
N SER A 38 1.27 9.74 -15.07
CA SER A 38 2.54 9.00 -15.07
C SER A 38 3.06 8.69 -13.66
N LEU A 39 2.90 9.63 -12.73
CA LEU A 39 3.44 9.51 -11.36
C LEU A 39 2.59 8.59 -10.49
N VAL A 40 1.28 8.52 -10.76
CA VAL A 40 0.37 7.54 -10.16
C VAL A 40 0.72 6.12 -10.61
N GLY A 41 1.04 5.95 -11.90
CA GLY A 41 1.48 4.67 -12.46
C GLY A 41 2.77 4.17 -11.81
N GLU A 42 3.79 5.02 -11.70
CA GLU A 42 5.05 4.70 -11.03
C GLU A 42 4.86 4.36 -9.55
N LEU A 43 3.95 5.06 -8.86
CA LEU A 43 3.66 4.78 -7.46
C LEU A 43 2.96 3.42 -7.29
N HIS A 44 1.98 3.10 -8.15
CA HIS A 44 1.33 1.79 -8.20
C HIS A 44 2.33 0.67 -8.49
N GLU A 45 3.24 0.85 -9.46
CA GLU A 45 4.29 -0.12 -9.77
C GLU A 45 5.21 -0.37 -8.57
N ARG A 46 5.69 0.69 -7.90
CA ARG A 46 6.56 0.53 -6.72
C ARG A 46 5.85 -0.09 -5.51
N LEU A 47 4.56 0.17 -5.33
CA LEU A 47 3.73 -0.46 -4.28
C LEU A 47 3.40 -1.91 -4.62
N GLY A 48 3.05 -2.20 -5.88
CA GLY A 48 2.77 -3.55 -6.39
C GLY A 48 3.98 -4.47 -6.33
N MET A 49 5.19 -3.97 -6.61
CA MET A 49 6.44 -4.74 -6.46
C MET A 49 6.70 -5.14 -5.00
N ARG A 50 6.41 -4.27 -4.02
CA ARG A 50 6.56 -4.62 -2.59
C ARG A 50 5.53 -5.65 -2.12
N LEU A 51 4.28 -5.54 -2.58
CA LEU A 51 3.25 -6.54 -2.29
C LEU A 51 3.57 -7.90 -2.90
N ARG A 52 4.13 -7.92 -4.11
CA ARG A 52 4.50 -9.16 -4.81
C ARG A 52 5.76 -9.81 -4.24
N ALA A 53 6.68 -9.04 -3.67
CA ALA A 53 7.82 -9.56 -2.92
C ALA A 53 7.44 -10.17 -1.55
N ALA A 54 6.28 -9.79 -1.00
CA ALA A 54 5.74 -10.36 0.25
C ALA A 54 4.86 -11.60 0.04
N ALA A 55 4.57 -11.97 -1.22
CA ALA A 55 3.88 -13.23 -1.51
C ALA A 55 4.88 -14.40 -1.40
N PRO A 56 4.61 -15.43 -0.57
CA PRO A 56 5.48 -16.59 -0.48
C PRO A 56 5.54 -17.30 -1.85
N PRO A 57 6.69 -17.86 -2.24
CA PRO A 57 6.82 -18.55 -3.51
C PRO A 57 5.84 -19.72 -3.53
N ALA A 58 4.88 -19.69 -4.45
CA ALA A 58 4.00 -20.82 -4.71
C ALA A 58 4.87 -21.99 -5.18
N SER A 59 4.88 -23.06 -4.40
CA SER A 59 5.58 -24.30 -4.71
C SER A 59 5.21 -24.80 -6.11
N PRO A 60 6.17 -25.19 -6.96
CA PRO A 60 5.88 -25.65 -8.30
C PRO A 60 5.19 -27.02 -8.24
N THR A 61 3.89 -27.04 -8.55
CA THR A 61 3.14 -28.29 -8.71
C THR A 61 3.70 -29.06 -9.91
N GLN A 62 4.32 -30.19 -9.60
CA GLN A 62 4.90 -31.18 -10.50
C GLN A 62 3.92 -31.59 -11.63
N PRO A 63 4.35 -31.65 -12.91
CA PRO A 63 3.47 -32.01 -14.00
C PRO A 63 3.14 -33.51 -13.97
N LYS A 64 1.83 -33.77 -14.01
CA LYS A 64 1.18 -35.09 -14.07
C LYS A 64 1.69 -35.87 -15.29
N ARG A 65 2.52 -36.89 -15.09
CA ARG A 65 2.83 -37.89 -16.13
C ARG A 65 1.56 -38.73 -16.36
N LEU A 66 1.02 -38.71 -17.58
CA LEU A 66 0.01 -39.69 -18.02
C LEU A 66 0.70 -40.95 -18.57
N PRO A 67 0.15 -42.15 -18.31
CA PRO A 67 0.49 -43.38 -19.03
C PRO A 67 -0.15 -43.44 -20.42
#